data_AF-A0A975F4H7-F1
#
_entry.id   AF-A0A975F4H7-F1
#
_cell.length_a   1.000
_cell.length_b   1.000
_cell.length_c   1.000
_cell.angle_alpha   90.00
_cell.angle_beta   90.00
_cell.angle_gamma   90.00
#
_symmetry.space_group_name_H-M   'P 1'
#
loop_
_entity.id
_entity.type
_entity.pdbx_description
1 polymer ?
#
loop_
_entity_poly.entity_id
_entity_poly.type
_entity_poly.pdbx_seq_one_letter_code
_entity_poly.pdbx_strand_id
1 'polypeptide(L)' 'MSYSTLEKKLKSLPQAALEEVSSYVDYIFFKFAVSEKDIASKSQKKGFGCLKDIPCKMSLEFDKPIEEFAEYM' A
#
# COMPACT_ATOMS: atom_id res chain seq x y z
N MET A 1 -9.76 32.31 3.21
CA MET A 1 -9.00 32.58 4.46
C MET A 1 -7.59 33.01 4.06
N SER A 2 -7.14 34.19 4.49
CA SER A 2 -5.74 34.58 4.28
C SER A 2 -4.83 33.94 5.32
N TYR A 3 -3.56 33.72 4.98
CA TYR A 3 -2.56 33.16 5.89
C TYR A 3 -2.44 33.98 7.19
N SER A 4 -2.49 35.31 7.04
CA SER A 4 -2.47 36.26 8.15
C SER A 4 -3.64 36.13 9.13
N THR A 5 -4.81 35.69 8.66
CA THR A 5 -5.98 35.46 9.51
C THR A 5 -5.85 34.12 10.24
N LEU A 6 -5.24 33.11 9.60
CA LEU A 6 -5.01 31.79 10.19
C LEU A 6 -3.99 31.86 11.33
N GLU A 7 -2.87 32.55 11.14
CA GLU A 7 -1.84 32.72 12.18
C GLU A 7 -2.39 33.41 13.43
N LYS A 8 -3.24 34.42 13.27
CA LYS A 8 -3.89 35.09 14.40
C LYS A 8 -4.78 34.15 15.21
N LYS A 9 -5.50 33.24 14.53
CA LYS A 9 -6.31 32.22 15.20
C LYS A 9 -5.46 31.19 15.93
N LEU A 10 -4.36 30.74 15.33
CA LEU A 10 -3.42 29.81 15.96
C LEU A 10 -2.82 30.41 17.24
N LYS A 11 -2.46 31.69 17.23
CA LYS A 11 -1.93 32.39 18.41
C LYS A 11 -2.93 32.54 19.57
N SER A 12 -4.23 32.47 19.29
CA SER A 12 -5.28 32.56 20.32
C SER A 12 -5.66 31.21 20.95
N LEU A 13 -5.14 30.10 20.44
CA LEU A 13 -5.48 28.77 20.92
C LEU A 13 -4.67 28.37 22.17
N PRO A 14 -5.26 27.58 23.09
CA PRO A 14 -4.52 26.98 24.20
C PRO A 14 -3.54 25.92 23.68
N GLN A 15 -2.46 25.68 24.44
CA GLN A 15 -1.36 24.80 24.03
C GLN A 15 -1.82 23.38 23.63
N ALA A 16 -2.80 22.82 24.34
CA ALA A 16 -3.36 21.50 24.03
C ALA A 16 -4.02 21.44 22.63
N ALA A 17 -4.65 22.54 22.19
CA ALA A 17 -5.28 22.60 20.86
C ALA A 17 -4.24 22.79 19.74
N LEU A 18 -3.05 23.31 20.04
CA LEU A 18 -1.98 23.43 19.04
C LEU A 18 -1.41 22.07 18.64
N GLU A 19 -1.32 21.12 19.56
CA GLU A 19 -0.88 19.76 19.28
C GLU A 19 -1.87 19.03 18.36
N GLU A 20 -3.17 19.15 18.63
CA GLU A 20 -4.21 18.60 17.76
C GLU A 20 -4.18 19.21 16.36
N VAL A 21 -4.01 20.54 16.26
CA VAL A 21 -3.89 21.22 14.97
C VAL A 21 -2.63 20.77 14.22
N SER A 22 -1.50 20.62 14.90
CA SER A 22 -0.27 20.09 14.28
C SER A 22 -0.50 18.70 13.71
N SER A 23 -1.09 17.79 14.50
CA SER A 23 -1.41 16.44 14.04
C SER A 23 -2.36 16.44 12.84
N TYR A 24 -3.35 17.32 12.83
CA TYR A 24 -4.28 17.44 11.71
C TYR A 24 -3.62 18.02 10.44
N VAL A 25 -2.68 18.95 10.60
CA VAL A 25 -1.88 19.49 9.48
C VAL A 25 -1.03 18.38 8.86
N ASP A 26 -0.36 17.55 9.67
CA ASP A 26 0.40 16.40 9.20
C ASP A 26 -0.49 15.39 8.47
N TYR A 27 -1.70 15.14 9.00
CA TYR A 27 -2.70 14.30 8.33
C TYR A 27 -3.14 14.88 6.99
N ILE A 28 -3.35 16.20 6.90
CA ILE A 28 -3.66 16.88 5.63
C ILE A 28 -2.50 16.67 4.64
N PHE A 29 -1.26 16.91 5.06
CA PHE A 29 -0.10 16.69 4.20
C PHE A 29 -0.03 15.25 3.68
N PHE A 30 -0.25 14.28 4.56
CA PHE A 30 -0.32 12.87 4.17
C PHE A 30 -1.45 12.62 3.15
N LYS A 31 -2.66 13.11 3.42
CA LYS A 31 -3.81 12.94 2.52
C LYS A 31 -3.56 13.51 1.13
N PHE A 32 -2.96 14.69 1.04
CA PHE A 32 -2.66 15.32 -0.26
C PHE A 32 -1.46 14.67 -0.96
N ALA A 33 -0.42 14.28 -0.22
CA ALA A 33 0.71 13.53 -0.78
C ALA A 33 0.30 12.13 -1.28
N VAL A 34 -0.64 11.47 -0.60
CA VAL A 34 -1.23 10.20 -1.06
C VAL A 34 -2.13 10.44 -2.27
N SER A 35 -2.93 11.52 -2.27
CA SER A 35 -3.77 11.87 -3.43
C SER A 35 -2.96 12.11 -4.70
N GLU A 36 -1.78 12.71 -4.62
CA GLU A 36 -0.88 12.85 -5.78
C GLU A 36 -0.30 11.49 -6.23
N LYS A 37 0.05 10.61 -5.28
CA LYS A 37 0.55 9.27 -5.57
C LYS A 37 -0.52 8.34 -6.13
N ASP A 38 -1.78 8.48 -5.74
CA ASP A 38 -2.91 7.71 -6.26
C ASP A 38 -3.34 8.14 -7.67
N ILE A 39 -3.06 9.39 -8.06
CA ILE A 39 -3.20 9.83 -9.45
C ILE A 39 -2.06 9.24 -10.31
N ALA A 40 -0.85 9.14 -9.76
CA ALA A 40 0.29 8.50 -10.44
C ALA A 40 0.19 6.96 -10.49
N SER A 41 -0.51 6.31 -9.55
CA SER A 41 -0.64 4.85 -9.45
C SER A 41 -1.85 4.26 -10.20
N LYS A 42 -2.56 5.06 -11.01
CA LYS A 42 -3.51 4.54 -12.01
C LYS A 42 -2.85 3.76 -13.15
N SER A 43 -1.61 3.30 -13.00
CA SER A 43 -1.07 2.22 -13.84
C SER A 43 -1.61 0.87 -13.35
N GLN A 44 -2.71 0.46 -13.99
CA GLN A 44 -3.20 -0.92 -14.08
C GLN A 44 -3.07 -1.78 -12.79
N LYS A 45 -4.15 -1.83 -12.01
CA LYS A 45 -4.43 -3.04 -11.21
C LYS A 45 -4.53 -4.23 -12.17
N LYS A 46 -3.44 -4.98 -12.38
CA LYS A 46 -3.51 -6.34 -12.90
C LYS A 46 -4.33 -7.14 -11.89
N GLY A 47 -5.52 -7.55 -12.30
CA GLY A 47 -6.45 -8.29 -11.46
C GLY A 47 -5.80 -9.54 -10.87
N PHE A 48 -6.15 -9.84 -9.62
CA PHE A 48 -5.97 -11.18 -9.06
C PHE A 48 -6.67 -12.19 -9.97
N GLY A 49 -5.94 -13.18 -10.49
CA GLY A 49 -6.50 -14.27 -11.30
C GLY A 49 -5.77 -14.61 -12.60
N CYS A 50 -4.67 -13.96 -12.94
CA CYS A 50 -3.90 -14.30 -14.14
C CYS A 50 -2.41 -14.48 -13.84
N LEU A 51 -2.08 -15.52 -13.05
CA LEU A 51 -0.74 -16.09 -13.01
C LEU A 51 -0.56 -17.03 -14.21
N LYS A 52 -0.75 -16.53 -15.44
CA LYS A 52 -0.53 -17.30 -16.67
C LYS A 52 0.95 -17.47 -17.02
N ASP A 53 1.82 -16.68 -16.38
CA ASP A 53 3.24 -16.59 -16.71
C ASP A 53 4.17 -16.91 -15.52
N ILE A 54 3.70 -17.66 -14.52
CA ILE A 54 4.66 -18.28 -13.60
C ILE A 54 5.30 -19.44 -14.37
N PRO A 55 6.64 -19.54 -14.45
CA PRO A 55 7.30 -20.75 -14.89
C PRO A 55 7.16 -21.80 -13.78
N CYS A 56 5.93 -22.24 -13.53
CA CYS A 56 5.63 -23.38 -12.67
C CYS A 56 5.93 -24.62 -13.51
N LYS A 57 7.20 -24.81 -13.87
CA LYS A 57 7.67 -26.03 -14.50
C LYS A 57 7.70 -27.09 -13.41
N MET A 58 6.69 -27.96 -13.35
CA MET A 58 6.85 -29.23 -12.67
C MET A 58 7.95 -30.01 -13.40
N SER A 59 8.88 -30.57 -12.63
CA SER A 59 9.96 -31.39 -13.19
C SER A 59 9.35 -32.59 -13.92
N LEU A 60 9.86 -32.93 -15.11
CA LEU A 60 9.45 -34.13 -15.86
C LEU A 60 9.65 -35.44 -15.07
N GLU A 61 10.49 -35.38 -14.03
CA GLU A 61 10.78 -36.49 -13.13
C GLU A 61 9.68 -36.72 -12.07
N PHE A 62 8.71 -35.81 -11.94
CA PHE A 62 7.65 -35.93 -10.94
C PHE A 62 6.71 -37.13 -11.21
N ASP A 63 6.52 -37.50 -12.47
CA ASP A 63 5.67 -38.63 -12.85
C ASP A 63 6.39 -39.99 -12.76
N LYS A 64 7.69 -40.02 -12.41
CA LYS A 64 8.40 -41.29 -12.26
C LYS A 64 8.04 -41.94 -10.93
N PRO A 65 7.69 -43.24 -10.93
CA PRO A 65 7.49 -43.99 -9.69
C PRO A 65 8.74 -43.90 -8.82
N ILE A 66 8.55 -43.56 -7.55
CA ILE A 66 9.62 -43.60 -6.54
C ILE A 66 9.98 -45.08 -6.35
N GLU A 67 11.27 -45.42 -6.45
CA GLU A 67 11.77 -46.81 -6.38
C GLU A 67 11.31 -47.55 -5.11
N GLU A 68 11.13 -46.82 -4.00
CA GLU A 68 10.61 -47.34 -2.72
C GLU A 68 9.16 -47.86 -2.80
N PHE A 69 8.38 -47.42 -3.80
CA PHE A 69 7.00 -47.87 -4.03
C PHE A 69 6.86 -48.82 -5.23
N ALA A 70 7.96 -49.11 -5.95
CA ALA A 70 7.92 -50.05 -7.07
C ALA A 70 7.63 -51.49 -6.61
N GLU A 71 8.04 -51.85 -5.39
CA GLU A 71 7.75 -53.16 -4.80
C GLU A 71 6.30 -53.30 -4.28
N TYR A 72 5.52 -52.22 -4.28
CA TYR A 72 4.14 -52.20 -3.74
C TYR A 72 3.03 -52.07 -4.82
N MET A 73 3.38 -51.72 -6.06
CA MET A 73 2.44 -51.64 -7.21
C MET A 73 2.47 -52.92 -8.05
#